data_AF-X1D124-F1
#
_entry.id   AF-X1D124-F1
#
_cell.length_a   1.000
_cell.length_b   1.000
_cell.length_c   1.000
_cell.angle_alpha   90.00
_cell.angle_beta   90.00
_cell.angle_gamma   90.00
#
_symmetry.space_group_name_H-M   'P 1'
#
loop_
_entity.id
_entity.type
_entity.pdbx_description
1 polymer ?
#
loop_
_entity_poly.entity_id
_entity_poly.type
_entity_poly.pdbx_seq_one_letter_code
_entity_poly.pdbx_strand_id
1 'polypeptide(L)'
;MINKAINYILSNDDPVKLLVKTRIFAVVAPEKTLAPLIVFSRTVKPVYTKSGLEHDQSFVTILIFSKIYAESIDVMKAVRVALEFKKGNFAGVEIGDARVT
;
A
#
# COMPACT_ATOMS: atom_id res chain seq x y z
N MET A 1 -3.35 12.33 -0.43
CA MET A 1 -1.98 12.37 -0.98
C MET A 1 -1.25 11.05 -0.79
N ILE A 2 -1.30 10.42 0.40
CA ILE A 2 -0.64 9.12 0.67
C ILE A 2 -1.02 7.96 -0.28
N ASN A 3 -2.25 7.88 -0.81
CA ASN A 3 -2.61 6.83 -1.79
C ASN A 3 -1.75 6.90 -3.07
N LYS A 4 -1.35 8.11 -3.48
CA LYS A 4 -0.52 8.31 -4.67
C LYS A 4 0.88 7.76 -4.42
N ALA A 5 1.43 8.00 -3.23
CA ALA A 5 2.71 7.47 -2.80
C ALA A 5 2.69 5.94 -2.72
N ILE A 6 1.68 5.35 -2.09
CA ILE A 6 1.55 3.88 -1.98
C ILE A 6 1.38 3.25 -3.36
N ASN A 7 0.51 3.81 -4.21
CA ASN A 7 0.35 3.30 -5.56
C ASN A 7 1.66 3.41 -6.36
N TYR A 8 2.41 4.50 -6.19
CA TYR A 8 3.71 4.67 -6.83
C TYR A 8 4.72 3.64 -6.35
N ILE A 9 4.80 3.36 -5.03
CA ILE A 9 5.72 2.35 -4.49
C ILE A 9 5.35 0.97 -5.04
N LEU A 10 4.09 0.55 -4.90
CA LEU A 10 3.63 -0.77 -5.34
C LEU A 10 3.70 -0.95 -6.85
N SER A 11 3.46 0.11 -7.63
CA SER A 11 3.55 0.07 -9.09
C SER A 11 4.97 0.16 -9.62
N ASN A 12 5.97 0.55 -8.81
CA ASN A 12 7.37 0.57 -9.24
C ASN A 12 8.18 -0.61 -8.71
N ASP A 13 7.61 -1.41 -7.82
CA ASP A 13 8.24 -2.60 -7.30
C ASP A 13 8.11 -3.78 -8.29
N ASP A 14 9.24 -4.28 -8.78
CA ASP A 14 9.30 -5.37 -9.75
C ASP A 14 8.65 -6.68 -9.28
N PRO A 15 8.85 -7.16 -8.03
CA PRO A 15 8.20 -8.38 -7.57
C PRO A 15 6.68 -8.23 -7.45
N VAL A 16 6.18 -7.08 -6.98
CA VAL A 16 4.73 -6.81 -6.96
C VAL A 16 4.19 -6.75 -8.40
N LYS A 17 4.87 -6.04 -9.31
CA LYS A 17 4.49 -6.00 -10.74
C LYS A 17 4.45 -7.37 -11.40
N LEU A 18 5.37 -8.27 -11.07
CA LEU A 18 5.38 -9.61 -11.65
C LEU A 18 4.11 -10.40 -11.28
N LEU A 19 3.67 -10.26 -10.03
CA LEU A 19 2.54 -11.01 -9.49
C LEU A 19 1.18 -10.41 -9.87
N VAL A 20 1.02 -9.09 -9.69
CA VAL A 20 -0.28 -8.40 -9.85
C VAL A 20 -0.36 -7.54 -11.10
N LYS A 21 0.75 -7.38 -11.83
CA LYS A 21 0.85 -6.56 -13.04
C LYS A 21 0.41 -5.13 -12.75
N THR A 22 -0.68 -4.70 -13.37
CA THR A 22 -1.26 -3.35 -13.23
C THR A 22 -2.54 -3.34 -12.40
N ARG A 23 -2.85 -4.44 -11.69
CA ARG A 23 -4.12 -4.65 -10.96
C ARG A 23 -4.02 -4.16 -9.52
N ILE A 24 -3.64 -2.90 -9.36
CA ILE A 24 -3.50 -2.22 -8.07
C ILE A 24 -4.52 -1.09 -8.05
N PHE A 25 -5.54 -1.21 -7.19
CA PHE A 25 -6.67 -0.30 -7.16
C PHE A 25 -6.80 0.40 -5.80
N ALA A 26 -7.04 1.71 -5.86
CA ALA A 26 -7.33 2.49 -4.67
C ALA A 26 -8.84 2.42 -4.37
N VAL A 27 -9.20 2.08 -3.13
CA VAL A 27 -10.58 2.06 -2.59
C VAL A 27 -11.48 0.98 -3.19
N VAL A 28 -11.58 0.86 -4.51
CA VAL A 28 -12.46 -0.10 -5.18
C VAL A 28 -11.85 -0.60 -6.48
N ALA A 29 -12.02 -1.90 -6.77
CA ALA A 29 -11.64 -2.50 -8.05
C ALA A 29 -12.86 -2.54 -9.00
N PRO A 30 -12.67 -2.34 -10.32
CA PRO A 30 -13.73 -2.53 -11.31
C PRO A 30 -14.30 -3.94 -11.28
N GLU A 31 -15.60 -4.07 -11.57
CA GLU A 31 -16.24 -5.38 -11.71
C GLU A 31 -15.56 -6.22 -12.80
N LYS A 32 -15.48 -7.53 -12.58
CA LYS A 32 -14.82 -8.52 -13.47
C LYS A 32 -13.30 -8.38 -13.60
N THR A 33 -12.62 -7.71 -12.67
CA THR A 33 -11.15 -7.75 -12.61
C THR A 33 -10.66 -9.17 -12.30
N LEU A 34 -9.65 -9.61 -13.05
CA LEU A 34 -9.06 -10.93 -12.89
C LEU A 34 -8.15 -10.97 -11.67
N ALA A 35 -8.23 -12.03 -10.88
CA ALA A 35 -7.28 -12.31 -9.81
C ALA A 35 -5.90 -12.72 -10.39
N PRO A 36 -4.79 -12.50 -9.66
CA PRO A 36 -4.71 -11.77 -8.38
C PRO A 36 -4.85 -10.26 -8.57
N LEU A 37 -5.41 -9.57 -7.57
CA LEU A 37 -5.55 -8.10 -7.53
C LEU A 37 -5.34 -7.56 -6.10
N ILE A 38 -4.88 -6.31 -6.00
CA ILE A 38 -4.69 -5.59 -4.74
C ILE A 38 -5.69 -4.43 -4.67
N VAL A 39 -6.43 -4.34 -3.57
CA VAL A 39 -7.22 -3.17 -3.21
C VAL A 39 -6.65 -2.59 -1.93
N PHE A 40 -6.41 -1.28 -1.89
CA PHE A 40 -5.95 -0.64 -0.66
C PHE A 40 -6.86 0.51 -0.26
N SER A 41 -7.07 0.65 1.05
CA SER A 41 -7.80 1.75 1.68
C SER A 41 -6.90 2.44 2.71
N ARG A 42 -7.18 3.72 2.98
CA ARG A 42 -6.42 4.51 3.95
C ARG A 42 -7.32 5.08 5.02
N THR A 43 -6.77 5.18 6.23
CA THR A 43 -7.33 5.95 7.33
C THR A 43 -6.22 6.84 7.86
N VAL A 44 -6.42 8.16 7.87
CA VAL A 44 -5.45 9.11 8.42
C VAL A 44 -5.92 9.52 9.79
N LYS A 45 -5.04 9.40 10.78
CA LYS A 45 -5.27 9.82 12.15
C LYS A 45 -4.20 10.86 12.53
N PRO A 46 -4.57 12.14 12.68
CA PRO A 46 -3.64 13.14 13.19
C PRO A 46 -3.29 12.83 14.64
N VAL A 47 -2.01 12.93 14.98
CA VAL A 47 -1.50 12.80 16.35
C VAL A 47 -1.25 14.20 16.90
N TYR A 48 -2.01 14.53 17.96
CA TYR A 48 -1.91 15.80 18.65
C TYR A 48 -1.20 15.63 19.99
N THR A 49 -0.34 16.59 20.31
CA THR A 49 0.22 16.79 21.64
C THR A 49 -0.36 18.07 22.25
N LYS A 50 -0.05 18.33 23.53
CA LYS A 50 -0.43 19.58 24.20
C LYS A 50 0.13 20.83 23.50
N SER A 51 1.15 20.67 22.65
CA SER A 51 1.78 21.75 21.88
C SER A 51 1.21 21.92 20.47
N GLY A 52 0.22 21.11 20.06
CA GLY A 52 -0.38 21.15 18.73
C GLY A 52 -0.23 19.83 17.95
N LEU A 53 -0.39 19.91 16.63
CA LEU A 53 -0.21 18.76 15.73
C LEU A 53 1.28 18.36 15.69
N GLU A 54 1.59 17.11 16.04
CA GLU A 54 2.96 16.60 16.00
C GLU A 54 3.27 15.92 14.67
N HIS A 55 2.42 14.97 14.26
CA HIS A 55 2.53 14.27 12.98
C HIS A 55 1.21 13.59 12.59
N ASP A 56 1.06 13.25 11.30
CA ASP A 56 -0.05 12.45 10.81
C ASP A 56 0.32 10.97 10.74
N GLN A 57 -0.46 10.10 11.38
CA GLN A 57 -0.34 8.65 11.21
C GLN A 57 -1.32 8.17 10.16
N SER A 58 -0.81 7.57 9.09
CA SER A 58 -1.64 6.97 8.03
C SER A 58 -1.65 5.46 8.16
N PHE A 59 -2.81 4.89 8.44
CA PHE A 59 -3.06 3.45 8.40
C PHE A 59 -3.51 3.05 7.01
N VAL A 60 -2.89 2.03 6.44
CA VAL A 60 -3.19 1.53 5.10
C VAL A 60 -3.61 0.08 5.23
N THR A 61 -4.85 -0.22 4.86
CA THR A 61 -5.34 -1.60 4.81
C THR A 61 -5.23 -2.09 3.38
N ILE A 62 -4.42 -3.13 3.17
CA ILE A 62 -4.20 -3.75 1.87
C ILE A 62 -4.93 -5.09 1.85
N LEU A 63 -5.88 -5.22 0.94
CA LEU A 63 -6.68 -6.40 0.69
C LEU A 63 -6.17 -7.07 -0.59
N ILE A 64 -5.79 -8.34 -0.48
CA ILE A 64 -5.29 -9.14 -1.60
C ILE A 64 -6.36 -10.15 -1.94
N PHE A 65 -6.85 -10.11 -3.18
CA PHE A 65 -7.78 -11.11 -3.69
C PHE A 65 -7.05 -12.03 -4.66
N SER A 66 -7.03 -13.32 -4.35
CA SER A 66 -6.50 -14.36 -5.23
C SER A 66 -7.47 -15.55 -5.29
N LYS A 67 -7.40 -16.31 -6.38
CA LYS A 67 -8.07 -17.63 -6.50
C LYS A 67 -7.28 -18.72 -5.78
N ILE A 68 -5.96 -18.54 -5.66
CA ILE A 68 -5.04 -19.52 -5.08
C ILE A 68 -4.44 -18.93 -3.82
N TYR A 69 -4.54 -19.67 -2.72
CA TYR A 69 -4.03 -19.21 -1.42
C TYR A 69 -2.52 -19.00 -1.43
N ALA A 70 -1.75 -19.89 -2.04
CA ALA A 70 -0.29 -19.75 -2.17
C ALA A 70 0.09 -18.43 -2.87
N GLU A 71 -0.57 -18.10 -3.99
CA GLU A 71 -0.34 -16.83 -4.69
C GLU A 71 -0.69 -15.62 -3.81
N SER A 72 -1.73 -15.72 -2.97
CA SER A 72 -2.06 -14.62 -2.04
C SER A 72 -0.95 -14.36 -1.01
N ILE A 73 -0.29 -15.42 -0.53
CA ILE A 73 0.84 -15.31 0.38
C ILE A 73 2.03 -14.68 -0.32
N ASP A 74 2.32 -15.08 -1.55
CA ASP A 74 3.47 -14.56 -2.29
C ASP A 74 3.29 -13.07 -2.61
N VAL A 75 2.07 -12.66 -2.99
CA VAL A 75 1.71 -11.24 -3.15
C VAL A 75 1.83 -10.50 -1.82
N MET A 76 1.37 -11.08 -0.71
CA MET A 76 1.47 -10.45 0.61
C MET A 76 2.93 -10.24 1.03
N LYS A 77 3.80 -11.23 0.81
CA LYS A 77 5.24 -11.12 1.09
C LYS A 77 5.90 -10.03 0.23
N ALA A 78 5.59 -10.00 -1.06
CA ALA A 78 6.11 -8.97 -1.96
C ALA A 78 5.67 -7.56 -1.53
N VAL A 79 4.38 -7.38 -1.22
CA VAL A 79 3.83 -6.11 -0.72
C VAL A 79 4.49 -5.70 0.60
N ARG A 80 4.70 -6.65 1.52
CA ARG A 80 5.39 -6.40 2.79
C ARG A 80 6.79 -5.87 2.54
N VAL A 81 7.61 -6.58 1.76
CA VAL A 81 8.99 -6.16 1.42
C VAL A 81 9.02 -4.82 0.69
N ALA A 82 8.06 -4.57 -0.20
CA ALA A 82 7.99 -3.32 -0.96
C ALA A 82 7.69 -2.09 -0.08
N LEU A 83 6.94 -2.26 1.01
CA LEU A 83 6.52 -1.16 1.89
C LEU A 83 7.36 -1.04 3.17
N GLU A 84 7.91 -2.14 3.66
CA GLU A 84 8.67 -2.17 4.92
C GLU A 84 9.92 -1.30 4.82
N PHE A 85 10.16 -0.48 5.85
CA PHE A 85 11.32 0.42 5.97
C PHE A 85 11.49 1.44 4.83
N LYS A 86 10.48 1.67 3.99
CA LYS A 86 10.55 2.74 2.98
C LYS A 86 10.52 4.10 3.66
N LYS A 87 11.51 4.92 3.32
CA LYS A 87 11.66 6.30 3.78
C LYS A 87 12.04 7.19 2.61
N GLY A 88 11.52 8.41 2.61
CA GLY A 88 11.81 9.42 1.59
C GLY A 88 10.57 9.94 0.88
N ASN A 89 10.81 10.66 -0.22
CA ASN A 89 9.76 11.30 -1.00
C ASN A 89 9.24 10.37 -2.08
N PHE A 90 7.95 10.01 -1.99
CA PHE A 90 7.26 9.20 -2.98
C PHE A 90 6.11 9.99 -3.58
N ALA A 91 6.24 10.33 -4.87
CA ALA A 91 5.24 11.07 -5.62
C ALA A 91 4.79 12.41 -4.98
N GLY A 92 5.71 13.08 -4.27
CA GLY A 92 5.48 14.36 -3.60
C GLY A 92 5.02 14.25 -2.15
N VAL A 93 5.04 13.04 -1.56
CA VAL A 93 4.69 12.79 -0.15
C VAL A 93 5.93 12.29 0.57
N GLU A 94 6.29 12.96 1.65
CA GLU A 94 7.39 12.55 2.51
C GLU A 94 6.93 11.47 3.50
N ILE A 95 7.57 10.30 3.44
CA ILE A 95 7.31 9.18 4.34
C ILE A 95 8.49 9.07 5.31
N GLY A 96 8.23 9.31 6.59
CA GLY A 96 9.24 9.20 7.65
C GLY A 96 9.53 7.76 8.08
N ASP A 97 8.50 6.92 8.13
CA ASP A 97 8.63 5.49 8.43
C ASP A 97 7.40 4.73 7.90
N ALA A 98 7.62 3.54 7.35
CA ALA A 98 6.57 2.65 6.90
C ALA A 98 6.77 1.26 7.52
N ARG A 99 5.77 0.81 8.28
CA ARG A 99 5.77 -0.49 8.94
C ARG A 99 4.50 -1.24 8.62
N VAL A 100 4.64 -2.53 8.35
CA VAL A 100 3.54 -3.46 8.16
C VAL A 100 3.42 -4.26 9.44
N THR A 101 2.28 -4.11 10.13
CA THR A 101 1.95 -4.81 11.37
C THR A 101 0.88 -5.86 11.11
#